data_AF-A0A9W8WHG2-F1
#
_entry.id   AF-A0A9W8WHG2-F1
#
_cell.length_a   1.000
_cell.length_b   1.000
_cell.length_c   1.000
_cell.angle_alpha   90.00
_cell.angle_beta   90.00
_cell.angle_gamma   90.00
#
_symmetry.space_group_name_H-M   'P 1'
#
loop_
_entity.id
_entity.type
_entity.pdbx_description
1 polymer ?
#
loop_
_entity_poly.entity_id
_entity_poly.type
_entity_poly.pdbx_seq_one_letter_code
_entity_poly.pdbx_strand_id
1 'polypeptide(L)'
;MSSDGNKLRQTLTEEGGHVEDRTQPYLPVVHRRFANPSPLGLLYFATGIFLISSFGVHAGGIQTLNVMISVLISSGGIGQYLVGIMEFVTGNTFETTVFMSYGAFNMPYTMVYLPGSGIIAAYMDSEGNLSLGFQQAIALYLWAWFILSVSSLPGPGGT
;
A
#
# COMPACT_ATOMS: atom_id res chain seq x y z
N MET A 1 2.31 2.29 -56.36
CA MET A 1 3.26 2.89 -55.40
C MET A 1 2.47 3.47 -54.23
N SER A 2 2.89 3.08 -53.02
CA SER A 2 2.58 3.67 -51.71
C SER A 2 1.14 3.61 -51.20
N SER A 3 0.80 2.51 -50.53
CA SER A 3 -0.17 2.50 -49.43
C SER A 3 0.49 1.75 -48.28
N ASP A 4 1.46 2.41 -47.64
CA ASP A 4 2.28 1.84 -46.58
C ASP A 4 2.29 2.78 -45.36
N GLY A 5 1.09 3.17 -44.92
CA GLY A 5 0.86 4.12 -43.84
C GLY A 5 0.23 3.54 -42.57
N ASN A 6 -0.08 2.24 -42.55
CA ASN A 6 -0.81 1.61 -41.44
C ASN A 6 -0.03 0.46 -40.77
N LYS A 7 1.30 0.62 -40.65
CA LYS A 7 2.09 -0.16 -39.68
C LYS A 7 1.79 0.35 -38.27
N LEU A 8 0.60 0.00 -37.80
CA LEU A 8 0.17 0.14 -36.42
C LEU A 8 1.14 -0.65 -35.55
N ARG A 9 2.01 0.10 -34.87
CA ARG A 9 2.78 -0.25 -33.65
C ARG A 9 2.66 -1.72 -33.25
N GLN A 10 3.53 -2.56 -33.83
CA GLN A 10 3.94 -3.80 -33.16
C GLN A 10 4.66 -3.38 -31.89
N THR A 11 3.94 -3.40 -30.76
CA THR A 11 4.56 -3.25 -29.45
C THR A 11 5.35 -4.52 -29.17
N LEU A 12 6.64 -4.46 -29.48
CA LEU A 12 7.63 -5.46 -29.10
C LEU A 12 7.53 -5.66 -27.58
N THR A 13 7.17 -6.87 -27.15
CA THR A 13 7.55 -7.32 -25.81
C THR A 13 9.04 -7.64 -25.89
N GLU A 14 9.83 -7.10 -24.95
CA GLU A 14 11.30 -6.94 -24.99
C GLU A 14 12.14 -8.13 -25.54
N GLU A 15 13.21 -7.76 -26.26
CA GLU A 15 14.53 -8.38 -26.57
C GLU A 15 14.76 -9.92 -26.60
N GLY A 16 13.72 -10.75 -26.63
CA GLY A 16 13.86 -12.20 -26.79
C GLY A 16 12.57 -13.01 -26.91
N GLY A 17 11.41 -12.35 -26.90
CA GLY A 17 10.11 -12.99 -27.07
C GLY A 17 9.80 -13.38 -28.52
N HIS A 18 9.10 -14.50 -28.70
CA HIS A 18 8.56 -14.90 -30.01
C HIS A 18 7.75 -13.77 -30.65
N VAL A 19 7.92 -13.59 -31.97
CA VAL A 19 7.09 -12.68 -32.77
C VAL A 19 5.63 -13.06 -32.54
N GLU A 20 4.82 -12.08 -32.15
CA GLU A 20 3.37 -12.25 -31.97
C GLU A 20 2.74 -12.57 -33.34
N ASP A 21 2.69 -13.86 -33.69
CA ASP A 21 2.10 -14.33 -34.93
C ASP A 21 0.57 -14.33 -34.79
N ARG A 22 -0.04 -13.22 -35.21
CA ARG A 22 -1.49 -13.02 -35.23
C ARG A 22 -2.16 -13.68 -36.46
N THR A 23 -1.44 -14.48 -37.26
CA THR A 23 -2.02 -15.13 -38.45
C THR A 23 -2.87 -16.35 -38.13
N GLN A 24 -2.81 -16.88 -36.91
CA GLN A 24 -3.51 -18.10 -36.53
C GLN A 24 -4.94 -17.80 -36.02
N PRO A 25 -6.00 -18.05 -36.81
CA PRO A 25 -7.37 -17.54 -36.52
C PRO A 25 -8.17 -18.37 -35.51
N TYR A 26 -7.62 -19.46 -34.96
CA TYR A 26 -8.39 -20.50 -34.27
C TYR A 26 -8.26 -20.50 -32.74
N LEU A 27 -7.34 -19.72 -32.17
CA LEU A 27 -7.32 -19.52 -30.72
C LEU A 27 -7.98 -18.16 -30.43
N PRO A 28 -9.09 -18.12 -29.68
CA PRO A 28 -9.60 -16.84 -29.21
C PRO A 28 -8.46 -16.15 -28.45
N VAL A 29 -8.13 -14.90 -28.82
CA VAL A 29 -7.26 -14.06 -28.01
C VAL A 29 -8.01 -13.82 -26.71
N VAL A 30 -7.78 -14.69 -25.73
CA VAL A 30 -8.31 -14.51 -24.39
C VAL A 30 -7.47 -13.38 -23.80
N HIS A 31 -7.89 -12.14 -24.02
CA HIS A 31 -7.45 -11.03 -23.19
C HIS A 31 -7.87 -11.41 -21.77
N ARG A 32 -6.92 -11.94 -20.99
CA ARG A 32 -7.14 -12.27 -19.59
C ARG A 32 -7.28 -10.94 -18.87
N ARG A 33 -8.53 -10.44 -18.83
CA ARG A 33 -8.87 -9.19 -18.16
C ARG A 33 -8.83 -9.48 -16.67
N PHE A 34 -7.68 -9.25 -16.06
CA PHE A 34 -7.55 -9.30 -14.61
C PHE A 34 -8.58 -8.33 -14.01
N ALA A 35 -9.19 -8.75 -12.90
CA ALA A 35 -10.05 -7.88 -12.13
C ALA A 35 -9.22 -6.69 -11.62
N ASN A 36 -9.80 -5.50 -11.57
CA ASN A 36 -9.12 -4.32 -11.06
C ASN A 36 -9.08 -4.35 -9.51
N PRO A 37 -7.90 -4.52 -8.88
CA PRO A 37 -7.78 -4.57 -7.43
C PRO A 37 -7.65 -3.18 -6.78
N SER A 38 -7.41 -2.09 -7.54
CA SER A 38 -7.25 -0.72 -7.01
C SER A 38 -8.39 -0.28 -6.10
N PRO A 39 -9.69 -0.47 -6.46
CA PRO A 39 -10.79 -0.05 -5.60
C PRO A 39 -10.81 -0.77 -4.25
N LEU A 40 -10.41 -2.04 -4.23
CA LEU A 40 -10.33 -2.83 -3.00
C LEU A 40 -9.21 -2.31 -2.09
N GLY A 41 -8.05 -1.99 -2.66
CA GLY A 41 -6.93 -1.38 -1.92
C GLY A 41 -7.28 -0.03 -1.33
N LEU A 42 -8.01 0.80 -2.08
CA LEU A 42 -8.45 2.11 -1.60
C LEU A 42 -9.43 2.00 -0.43
N LEU A 43 -10.33 1.01 -0.44
CA LEU A 43 -11.26 0.76 0.66
C LEU A 43 -10.56 0.27 1.93
N TYR A 44 -9.56 -0.62 1.78
CA TYR A 44 -8.74 -1.05 2.91
C TYR A 44 -7.95 0.10 3.52
N PHE A 45 -7.35 0.94 2.66
CA PHE A 45 -6.65 2.16 3.10
C PHE A 45 -7.59 3.12 3.84
N ALA A 46 -8.74 3.43 3.25
CA ALA A 46 -9.73 4.34 3.85
C ALA A 46 -10.20 3.84 5.22
N THR A 47 -10.43 2.54 5.36
CA THR A 47 -10.84 1.92 6.63
C THR A 47 -9.74 2.04 7.68
N GLY A 48 -8.48 1.81 7.32
CA GLY A 48 -7.34 1.93 8.24
C GLY A 48 -7.16 3.37 8.76
N ILE A 49 -7.17 4.35 7.86
CA ILE A 49 -7.03 5.77 8.23
C ILE A 49 -8.23 6.27 9.03
N PHE A 50 -9.45 5.86 8.67
CA PHE A 50 -10.65 6.20 9.42
C PHE A 50 -10.54 5.76 10.88
N LEU A 51 -10.07 4.54 11.13
CA LEU A 51 -9.89 4.04 12.49
C LEU A 51 -8.76 4.76 13.23
N ILE A 52 -7.59 4.94 12.61
CA ILE A 52 -6.48 5.71 13.22
C ILE A 52 -6.97 7.11 13.63
N SER A 53 -7.73 7.78 12.76
CA SER A 53 -8.29 9.11 13.04
C SER A 53 -9.35 9.08 14.14
N SER A 54 -10.28 8.11 14.10
CA SER A 54 -11.36 7.95 15.08
C SER A 54 -10.84 7.69 16.49
N PHE A 55 -9.83 6.82 16.62
CA PHE A 55 -9.15 6.57 17.90
C PHE A 55 -8.28 7.76 18.32
N GLY A 56 -7.64 8.46 17.37
CA GLY A 56 -6.88 9.68 17.65
C GLY A 56 -7.73 10.79 18.29
N VAL A 57 -8.97 10.98 17.83
CA VAL A 57 -9.91 11.95 18.41
C VAL A 57 -10.70 11.42 19.61
N HIS A 58 -10.42 10.19 20.07
CA HIS A 58 -11.14 9.53 21.15
C HIS A 58 -12.66 9.51 20.93
N ALA A 59 -13.09 9.25 19.69
CA ALA A 59 -14.51 9.22 19.35
C ALA A 59 -15.26 8.20 20.21
N GLY A 60 -16.16 8.68 21.08
CA GLY A 60 -16.95 7.84 21.97
C GLY A 60 -16.31 7.48 23.31
N GLY A 61 -15.17 8.07 23.68
CA GLY A 61 -14.53 7.82 24.99
C GLY A 61 -13.87 6.44 25.15
N ILE A 62 -13.75 5.70 24.05
CA ILE A 62 -13.15 4.36 24.02
C ILE A 62 -11.63 4.51 23.95
N GLN A 63 -10.94 4.27 25.07
CA GLN A 63 -9.47 4.29 25.15
C GLN A 63 -8.82 2.93 24.87
N THR A 64 -9.62 1.89 24.62
CA THR A 64 -9.10 0.54 24.35
C THR A 64 -8.76 0.38 22.88
N LEU A 65 -7.47 0.42 22.54
CA LEU A 65 -6.96 0.27 21.16
C LEU A 65 -7.07 -1.16 20.59
N ASN A 66 -7.57 -2.15 21.35
CA ASN A 66 -7.57 -3.56 20.94
C ASN A 66 -8.28 -3.81 19.61
N VAL A 67 -9.42 -3.16 19.37
CA VAL A 67 -10.17 -3.29 18.10
C VAL A 67 -9.39 -2.64 16.95
N MET A 68 -8.76 -1.49 17.18
CA MET A 68 -7.93 -0.80 16.20
C MET A 68 -6.80 -1.72 15.70
N ILE A 69 -6.09 -2.38 16.61
CA ILE A 69 -4.96 -3.25 16.29
C ILE A 69 -5.37 -4.38 15.35
N SER A 70 -6.51 -5.03 15.63
CA SER A 70 -7.01 -6.13 14.80
C SER A 70 -7.32 -5.69 13.35
N VAL A 71 -7.94 -4.52 13.18
CA VAL A 71 -8.32 -4.03 11.85
C VAL A 71 -7.12 -3.47 11.08
N LEU A 72 -6.18 -2.80 11.76
CA LEU A 72 -4.97 -2.33 11.08
C LEU A 72 -4.07 -3.49 10.64
N ILE A 73 -4.00 -4.60 11.39
CA ILE A 73 -3.27 -5.80 10.94
C ILE A 73 -3.94 -6.42 9.71
N SER A 74 -5.27 -6.55 9.74
CA SER A 74 -6.03 -7.16 8.64
C SER A 74 -6.09 -6.25 7.40
N SER A 75 -6.73 -5.08 7.52
CA SER A 75 -6.98 -4.17 6.40
C SER A 75 -5.74 -3.31 6.08
N GLY A 76 -5.06 -2.79 7.10
CA GLY A 76 -3.88 -1.94 6.91
C GLY A 76 -2.61 -2.71 6.57
N GLY A 77 -2.52 -4.00 6.92
CA GLY A 77 -1.37 -4.86 6.68
C GLY A 77 -1.63 -5.90 5.59
N ILE A 78 -2.22 -7.04 5.97
CA ILE A 78 -2.32 -8.23 5.11
C ILE A 78 -3.13 -7.94 3.84
N GLY A 79 -4.31 -7.31 3.97
CA GLY A 79 -5.16 -6.94 2.85
C GLY A 79 -4.48 -5.97 1.89
N GLN A 80 -3.79 -4.96 2.42
CA GLN A 80 -3.04 -3.97 1.66
C GLN A 80 -1.87 -4.61 0.88
N TYR A 81 -1.14 -5.54 1.52
CA TYR A 81 -0.06 -6.30 0.87
C TYR A 81 -0.59 -7.17 -0.27
N LEU A 82 -1.71 -7.88 -0.05
CA LEU A 82 -2.33 -8.71 -1.08
C LEU A 82 -2.77 -7.87 -2.28
N VAL A 83 -3.39 -6.70 -2.06
CA VAL A 83 -3.75 -5.78 -3.15
C VAL A 83 -2.51 -5.25 -3.87
N GLY A 84 -1.44 -4.89 -3.15
CA GLY A 84 -0.18 -4.48 -3.77
C GLY A 84 0.42 -5.57 -4.68
N ILE A 85 0.38 -6.84 -4.26
CA ILE A 85 0.83 -7.96 -5.10
C ILE A 85 -0.09 -8.11 -6.32
N MET A 86 -1.40 -7.96 -6.16
CA MET A 86 -2.35 -8.01 -7.27
C MET A 86 -2.14 -6.85 -8.26
N GLU A 87 -1.80 -5.65 -7.80
CA GLU A 87 -1.45 -4.52 -8.68
C GLU A 87 -0.15 -4.73 -9.45
N PHE A 88 0.80 -5.46 -8.87
CA PHE A 88 2.01 -5.84 -9.59
C PHE A 88 1.68 -6.79 -10.75
N VAL A 89 0.68 -7.67 -10.57
CA VAL A 89 0.22 -8.62 -11.59
C VAL A 89 -0.60 -7.92 -12.69
N THR A 90 -1.31 -6.84 -12.40
CA THR A 90 -2.06 -6.05 -13.40
C THR A 90 -1.19 -5.06 -14.17
N GLY A 91 0.04 -4.79 -13.70
CA GLY A 91 1.02 -3.92 -14.37
C GLY A 91 1.10 -2.50 -13.80
N ASN A 92 0.44 -2.20 -12.68
CA ASN A 92 0.47 -0.87 -12.05
C ASN A 92 1.57 -0.78 -10.97
N THR A 93 2.78 -0.44 -11.39
CA THR A 93 3.96 -0.33 -10.50
C THR A 93 3.87 0.83 -9.50
N PHE A 94 3.22 1.93 -9.87
CA PHE A 94 3.00 3.07 -8.98
C PHE A 94 2.11 2.69 -7.79
N GLU A 95 0.91 2.18 -8.06
CA GLU A 95 -0.04 1.77 -7.02
C GLU A 95 0.51 0.63 -6.15
N THR A 96 1.25 -0.31 -6.75
CA THR A 96 1.97 -1.35 -6.02
C THR A 96 2.90 -0.75 -4.96
N THR A 97 3.74 0.21 -5.36
CA THR A 97 4.71 0.85 -4.45
C THR A 97 4.00 1.61 -3.34
N VAL A 98 2.92 2.32 -3.68
CA VAL A 98 2.11 3.10 -2.75
C VAL A 98 1.43 2.17 -1.73
N PHE A 99 0.73 1.12 -2.17
CA PHE A 99 0.04 0.19 -1.27
C PHE A 99 1.00 -0.62 -0.40
N MET A 100 2.15 -1.05 -0.93
CA MET A 100 3.20 -1.73 -0.17
C MET A 100 3.80 -0.83 0.91
N SER A 101 4.04 0.44 0.60
CA SER A 101 4.58 1.43 1.55
C SER A 101 3.60 1.71 2.69
N TYR A 102 2.30 1.81 2.39
CA TYR A 102 1.27 1.94 3.43
C TYR A 102 1.13 0.69 4.29
N GLY A 103 1.25 -0.51 3.71
CA GLY A 103 1.31 -1.76 4.48
C GLY A 103 2.48 -1.79 5.46
N ALA A 104 3.66 -1.36 4.98
CA ALA A 104 4.88 -1.27 5.77
C ALA A 104 4.81 -0.21 6.88
N PHE A 105 3.91 0.78 6.77
CA PHE A 105 3.64 1.75 7.83
C PHE A 105 2.63 1.25 8.87
N ASN A 106 1.56 0.57 8.44
CA ASN A 106 0.52 0.15 9.37
C ASN A 106 0.99 -1.00 10.29
N MET A 107 1.80 -1.94 9.78
CA MET A 107 2.32 -3.07 10.55
C MET A 107 3.15 -2.65 11.79
N PRO A 108 4.26 -1.88 11.66
CA PRO A 108 5.03 -1.45 12.81
C PRO A 108 4.21 -0.55 13.75
N TYR A 109 3.32 0.29 13.20
CA TYR A 109 2.44 1.14 14.00
C TYR A 109 1.53 0.31 14.91
N THR A 110 0.89 -0.75 14.39
CA THR A 110 0.10 -1.67 15.24
C THR A 110 0.94 -2.41 16.27
N MET A 111 2.17 -2.77 15.92
CA MET A 111 3.05 -3.51 16.81
C MET A 111 3.40 -2.69 18.05
N VAL A 112 3.55 -1.36 17.91
CA VAL A 112 3.77 -0.47 19.06
C VAL A 112 2.63 -0.52 20.06
N TYR A 113 1.38 -0.55 19.59
CA TYR A 113 0.19 -0.55 20.46
C TYR A 113 -0.27 -1.93 20.92
N LEU A 114 0.28 -3.01 20.35
CA LEU A 114 -0.04 -4.37 20.74
C LEU A 114 0.43 -4.63 22.18
N PRO A 115 -0.46 -4.93 23.15
CA PRO A 115 -0.07 -5.13 24.55
C PRO A 115 0.91 -6.30 24.75
N GLY A 116 0.95 -7.25 23.81
CA GLY A 116 1.90 -8.36 23.81
C GLY A 116 3.31 -8.05 23.27
N SER A 117 3.52 -6.90 22.62
CA SER A 117 4.84 -6.55 22.04
C SER A 117 5.83 -6.02 23.07
N GLY A 118 5.35 -5.51 24.21
CA GLY A 118 6.18 -4.94 25.28
C GLY A 118 6.87 -3.63 24.91
N ILE A 119 6.65 -3.06 23.72
CA ILE A 119 7.33 -1.85 23.25
C ILE A 119 6.97 -0.66 24.14
N ILE A 120 5.67 -0.41 24.36
CA ILE A 120 5.23 0.66 25.26
C ILE A 120 5.78 0.45 26.68
N ALA A 121 5.79 -0.80 27.16
CA ALA A 121 6.29 -1.14 28.49
C ALA A 121 7.79 -0.85 28.65
N ALA A 122 8.59 -0.99 27.59
CA ALA A 122 10.00 -0.63 27.60
C ALA A 122 10.27 0.88 27.71
N TYR A 123 9.26 1.72 27.40
CA TYR A 123 9.34 3.18 27.51
C TYR A 123 8.59 3.76 28.72
N MET A 124 8.11 2.91 29.63
CA MET A 124 7.49 3.35 30.88
C MET A 124 8.56 3.55 31.96
N ASP A 125 8.54 4.71 32.60
CA ASP A 125 9.38 4.97 33.77
C ASP A 125 8.82 4.24 35.01
N SER A 126 9.60 4.18 36.10
CA SER A 126 9.23 3.55 37.38
C SER A 126 7.93 4.09 38.01
N GLU A 127 7.46 5.23 37.53
CA GLU A 127 6.26 5.94 37.98
C GLU A 127 5.04 5.68 37.09
N GLY A 128 5.17 4.86 36.03
CA GLY A 128 4.09 4.54 35.10
C GLY A 128 3.81 5.62 34.06
N ASN A 129 4.67 6.65 33.98
CA ASN A 129 4.59 7.70 32.96
C ASN A 129 5.31 7.26 31.69
N LEU A 130 4.76 7.65 30.53
CA LEU A 130 5.42 7.48 29.24
C LEU A 130 6.61 8.43 29.17
N SER A 131 7.81 7.89 28.98
CA SER A 131 9.02 8.68 28.82
C SER A 131 8.95 9.59 27.58
N LEU A 132 9.60 10.75 27.65
CA LEU A 132 9.74 11.69 26.52
C LEU A 132 10.34 11.00 25.27
N GLY A 133 11.17 9.96 25.48
CA GLY A 133 11.78 9.17 24.42
C GLY A 133 10.76 8.44 23.52
N PHE A 134 9.62 8.02 24.06
CA PHE A 134 8.56 7.40 23.27
C PHE A 134 7.95 8.39 22.28
N GLN A 135 7.67 9.62 22.73
CA GLN A 135 7.10 10.67 21.88
C GLN A 135 8.08 11.08 20.77
N GLN A 136 9.37 11.17 21.08
CA GLN A 136 10.41 11.45 20.08
C GLN A 136 10.56 10.30 19.07
N ALA A 137 10.51 9.04 19.52
CA ALA A 137 10.59 7.87 18.64
C ALA A 137 9.40 7.81 17.67
N ILE A 138 8.18 8.03 18.16
CA ILE A 138 6.97 8.12 17.32
C ILE A 138 7.08 9.30 16.35
N ALA A 139 7.61 10.45 16.79
CA ALA A 139 7.81 11.60 15.92
C ALA A 139 8.78 11.29 14.78
N LEU A 140 9.93 10.66 15.06
CA LEU A 140 10.90 10.23 14.05
C LEU A 140 10.29 9.20 13.08
N TYR A 141 9.49 8.27 13.60
CA TYR A 141 8.74 7.31 12.79
C TYR A 141 7.79 8.01 11.80
N LEU A 142 7.03 9.00 12.27
CA LEU A 142 6.13 9.79 11.41
C LEU A 142 6.91 10.66 10.42
N TRP A 143 8.08 11.19 10.79
CA TRP A 143 8.96 11.90 9.86
C TRP A 143 9.50 11.00 8.75
N ALA A 144 9.93 9.78 9.07
CA ALA A 144 10.36 8.81 8.07
C ALA A 144 9.22 8.48 7.09
N TRP A 145 8.00 8.31 7.61
CA TRP A 145 6.82 8.10 6.78
C TRP A 145 6.43 9.31 5.93
N PHE A 146 6.58 10.52 6.47
CA PHE A 146 6.35 11.76 5.72
C PHE A 146 7.29 11.84 4.50
N ILE A 147 8.57 11.52 4.67
CA ILE A 147 9.56 11.50 3.58
C ILE A 147 9.14 10.48 2.50
N LEU A 148 8.76 9.27 2.90
CA LEU A 148 8.28 8.24 1.97
C LEU A 148 7.05 8.72 1.20
N SER A 149 6.07 9.30 1.89
CA SER A 149 4.83 9.81 1.28
C SER A 149 5.12 10.92 0.26
N VAL A 150 6.00 11.86 0.61
CA VAL A 150 6.41 12.93 -0.32
C VAL A 150 7.19 12.37 -1.51
N SER A 151 8.07 11.40 -1.30
CA SER A 151 8.83 10.77 -2.39
C SER A 151 7.96 9.97 -3.35
N SER A 152 6.82 9.47 -2.87
CA SER A 152 5.85 8.73 -3.68
C SER A 152 4.95 9.62 -4.53
N LEU A 153 4.98 10.95 -4.35
CA LEU A 153 4.20 11.86 -5.16
C LEU A 153 4.79 11.95 -6.58
N PRO A 154 3.96 11.87 -7.63
CA PRO A 154 4.39 12.15 -8.99
C PRO A 154 5.01 13.55 -9.06
N GLY A 155 6.24 13.65 -9.55
CA GLY A 155 6.90 14.94 -9.73
C GLY A 155 6.11 15.85 -10.68
N PRO A 156 6.23 17.19 -10.55
CA PRO A 156 5.48 18.16 -11.34
C PRO A 156 5.83 18.21 -12.85
N GLY A 157 6.38 17.14 -13.44
CA GLY A 157 6.84 17.09 -14.84
C GLY A 157 6.58 15.78 -15.58
N GLY A 158 5.66 14.93 -15.11
CA GLY A 158 5.31 13.67 -15.77
C GLY A 158 4.06 13.77 -16.66
N THR A 159 4.17 14.47 -17.80
CA THR A 159 3.32 14.30 -19.00
C THR A 159 4.20 14.30 -20.23
#